data_AF-A0A954I9I2-F1
#
_entry.id   AF-A0A954I9I2-F1
#
_cell.length_a   1.000
_cell.length_b   1.000
_cell.length_c   1.000
_cell.angle_alpha   90.00
_cell.angle_beta   90.00
_cell.angle_gamma   90.00
#
_symmetry.space_group_name_H-M   'P 1'
#
loop_
_entity.id
_entity.type
_entity.pdbx_description
1 polymer ?
#
loop_
_entity_poly.entity_id
_entity_poly.type
_entity_poly.pdbx_seq_one_letter_code
_entity_poly.pdbx_strand_id
1 'polypeptide(L)' 'RNPGNPRPSWLHARDYGVVVTNPFPRQPKERREPYVRTWIKRGTPFQLSYAILIHETAPETTFDRNAAAAMLLKSFGSAK' A
#
# COMPACT_ATOMS: atom_id res chain seq x y z
N ARG A 1 0.86 0.82 6.08
CA ARG A 1 0.28 2.07 5.50
C ARG A 1 1.42 3.06 5.32
N ASN A 2 1.60 3.65 4.14
CA ASN A 2 2.65 4.65 3.92
C ASN A 2 2.14 6.04 4.37
N PRO A 3 2.85 6.76 5.27
CA PRO A 3 2.47 8.11 5.70
C PRO A 3 2.51 9.14 4.56
N GLY A 4 3.30 8.91 3.51
CA GLY A 4 3.33 9.76 2.32
C GLY A 4 2.11 9.63 1.40
N ASN A 5 1.20 8.70 1.65
CA ASN A 5 0.00 8.56 0.84
C ASN A 5 -0.98 9.71 1.13
N PRO A 6 -1.52 10.40 0.10
CA PRO A 6 -2.48 11.49 0.29
C PRO A 6 -3.75 11.07 1.05
N ARG A 7 -4.12 9.79 0.93
CA ARG A 7 -5.28 9.17 1.59
C ARG A 7 -4.96 7.70 1.94
N PRO A 8 -5.68 7.09 2.90
CA PRO A 8 -5.54 5.65 3.17
C PRO A 8 -5.83 4.81 1.91
N SER A 9 -4.86 4.00 1.53
CA SER A 9 -5.01 2.90 0.56
C SER A 9 -5.59 1.66 1.23
N TRP A 10 -6.02 0.68 0.45
CA TRP A 10 -6.54 -0.58 0.97
C TRP A 10 -5.77 -1.78 0.44
N LEU A 11 -5.66 -2.79 1.30
CA LEU A 11 -5.09 -4.10 1.01
C LEU A 11 -6.13 -5.13 1.41
N HIS A 12 -6.28 -6.15 0.57
CA HIS A 12 -7.16 -7.27 0.81
C HIS A 12 -6.38 -8.57 0.61
N ALA A 13 -6.39 -9.46 1.61
CA ALA A 13 -5.81 -10.80 1.51
C ALA A 13 -6.92 -11.84 1.71
N ARG A 14 -6.87 -12.94 0.95
CA ARG A 14 -7.78 -14.07 1.07
C ARG A 14 -7.00 -15.32 1.47
N ASP A 15 -7.69 -16.20 2.18
CA ASP A 15 -7.28 -17.53 2.62
C ASP A 15 -6.91 -18.49 1.48
N TYR A 16 -7.32 -18.21 0.23
CA TYR A 16 -6.92 -18.95 -0.96
C TYR A 16 -5.69 -18.37 -1.70
N GLY A 17 -4.83 -17.62 -1.00
CA GLY A 17 -3.52 -17.18 -1.52
C GLY A 17 -3.55 -15.94 -2.42
N VAL A 18 -4.67 -15.21 -2.47
CA VAL A 18 -4.78 -13.97 -3.24
C VAL A 18 -4.52 -12.76 -2.36
N VAL A 19 -3.57 -11.92 -2.78
CA VAL A 19 -3.29 -10.61 -2.19
C VAL A 19 -3.56 -9.53 -3.23
N VAL A 20 -4.42 -8.57 -2.89
CA VAL A 20 -4.74 -7.42 -3.72
C VAL A 20 -4.32 -6.15 -3.01
N THR A 21 -3.46 -5.37 -3.66
CA THR A 21 -2.99 -4.07 -3.21
C THR A 21 -3.58 -2.98 -4.09
N ASN A 22 -4.47 -2.15 -3.55
CA ASN A 22 -5.00 -1.01 -4.29
C ASN A 22 -4.38 0.29 -3.75
N PRO A 23 -3.54 0.97 -4.53
CA PRO A 23 -2.91 2.22 -4.13
C PRO A 23 -3.88 3.42 -4.17
N PHE A 24 -5.09 3.25 -4.71
CA PHE A 24 -6.09 4.30 -4.76
C PHE A 24 -6.92 4.41 -3.46
N PRO A 25 -7.48 5.60 -3.20
CA PRO A 25 -8.32 5.80 -2.02
C PRO A 25 -9.53 4.85 -1.99
N ARG A 26 -9.88 4.39 -0.79
CA ARG A 26 -11.11 3.62 -0.58
C ARG A 26 -12.33 4.47 -0.93
N GLN A 27 -13.24 3.91 -1.73
CA GLN A 27 -14.50 4.55 -2.06
C GLN A 27 -15.53 4.35 -0.93
N PRO A 28 -16.43 5.32 -0.70
CA PRO A 28 -17.59 5.13 0.17
C PRO A 28 -18.51 4.04 -0.39
N LYS A 29 -19.18 3.29 0.49
CA LYS A 29 -20.07 2.18 0.08
C LYS A 29 -21.42 2.70 -0.45
N GLU A 30 -21.78 3.91 -0.06
CA GLU A 30 -23.11 4.50 -0.23
C GLU A 30 -23.35 5.02 -1.66
N ARG A 31 -22.33 5.03 -2.53
CA ARG A 31 -22.42 5.56 -3.90
C ARG A 31 -21.70 4.66 -4.90
N ARG A 32 -22.32 4.47 -6.08
CA ARG A 32 -21.76 3.67 -7.18
C ARG A 32 -20.67 4.41 -7.97
N GLU A 33 -20.73 5.73 -8.06
CA GLU A 33 -19.71 6.51 -8.77
C GLU A 33 -18.48 6.81 -7.89
N PRO A 34 -17.26 6.88 -8.47
CA PRO A 34 -16.06 7.25 -7.72
C PRO A 34 -16.19 8.67 -7.15
N TYR A 35 -16.53 8.75 -5.87
CA TYR A 35 -16.62 9.99 -5.11
C TYR A 35 -15.21 10.54 -4.82
N VAL A 36 -14.28 9.64 -4.51
CA VAL A 36 -12.92 10.01 -4.13
C VAL A 36 -12.03 9.87 -5.37
N ARG A 37 -11.69 10.99 -6.00
CA ARG A 37 -10.86 11.03 -7.21
C ARG A 37 -9.42 11.46 -6.89
N THR A 38 -8.49 10.94 -7.68
CA THR A 38 -7.10 11.39 -7.74
C THR A 38 -6.93 12.15 -9.05
N TRP A 39 -6.78 13.47 -8.98
CA TRP A 39 -6.60 14.30 -10.15
C TRP A 39 -5.16 14.23 -10.62
N ILE A 40 -4.96 13.85 -11.88
CA ILE A 40 -3.65 13.78 -12.52
C ILE A 40 -3.60 14.83 -13.61
N LYS A 41 -2.63 15.73 -13.53
CA LYS A 41 -2.44 16.78 -14.54
C LYS A 41 -1.95 16.14 -15.85
N ARG A 42 -2.53 16.56 -16.98
CA ARG A 42 -2.09 16.12 -18.31
C ARG A 42 -0.60 16.40 -18.49
N GLY A 43 0.13 15.42 -18.99
CA GLY A 43 1.58 15.51 -19.22
C GLY A 43 2.43 15.32 -17.97
N THR A 44 1.83 15.13 -16.79
CA THR A 44 2.56 14.83 -15.56
C THR A 44 2.52 13.33 -15.27
N PRO A 45 3.67 12.64 -15.16
CA PRO A 45 3.73 11.26 -14.72
C PRO A 45 3.15 11.13 -13.31
N PHE A 46 2.25 10.17 -13.11
CA PHE A 46 1.76 9.81 -11.79
C PHE A 46 2.43 8.51 -11.34
N GLN A 47 3.41 8.63 -10.45
CA GLN A 47 4.19 7.50 -9.98
C GLN A 47 3.51 6.84 -8.79
N LEU A 48 3.22 5.55 -8.94
CA LEU A 48 2.72 4.70 -7.87
C LEU A 48 3.85 3.80 -7.39
N SER A 49 4.03 3.71 -6.08
CA SER A 49 5.02 2.83 -5.46
C SER A 49 4.35 1.96 -4.41
N TYR A 50 4.70 0.68 -4.43
CA TYR A 50 4.21 -0.30 -3.47
C TYR A 50 5.36 -1.20 -3.04
N ALA A 51 5.26 -1.72 -1.83
CA ALA A 51 6.16 -2.73 -1.32
C ALA A 51 5.32 -3.81 -0.65
N ILE A 52 5.68 -5.06 -0.90
CA ILE A 52 5.03 -6.24 -0.35
C ILE A 52 6.08 -6.97 0.46
N LEU A 53 5.76 -7.31 1.70
CA LEU A 53 6.58 -8.16 2.53
C LEU A 53 5.84 -9.47 2.76
N ILE A 54 6.44 -10.54 2.27
CA ILE A 54 6.05 -11.91 2.56
C ILE A 54 7.17 -12.44 3.43
N HIS A 55 6.84 -12.92 4.62
CA HIS A 55 7.81 -13.48 5.54
C HIS A 55 7.25 -14.74 6.19
N GLU A 56 8.15 -15.66 6.50
CA GLU A 56 7.91 -16.84 7.30
C GLU A 56 8.93 -16.82 8.43
N THR A 57 8.50 -17.16 9.65
CA THR A 57 9.38 -17.21 10.82
C THR A 57 9.14 -18.50 11.57
N ALA A 58 10.21 -19.09 12.10
CA ALA A 58 10.10 -20.22 13.02
C ALA A 58 9.26 -19.82 14.25
N PRO A 59 8.59 -20.77 14.94
CA PRO A 59 7.71 -20.48 16.07
C PRO A 59 8.37 -19.66 17.19
N GLU A 60 9.65 -19.92 17.44
CA GLU A 60 10.44 -19.28 18.50
C GLU A 60 10.98 -17.88 18.10
N THR A 61 10.82 -17.50 16.83
CA THR A 61 11.35 -16.24 16.31
C THR A 61 10.27 -15.15 16.36
N THR A 62 10.52 -14.11 17.14
CA THR A 62 9.65 -12.92 17.14
C THR A 62 9.90 -12.08 15.89
N PHE A 63 8.85 -11.81 15.11
CA PHE A 63 8.92 -10.93 13.96
C PHE A 63 8.59 -9.48 14.33
N ASP A 64 9.55 -8.56 14.22
CA ASP A 64 9.32 -7.13 14.43
C ASP A 64 8.71 -6.47 13.19
N ARG A 65 7.37 -6.32 13.26
CA ARG A 65 6.57 -5.65 12.22
C ARG A 65 6.94 -4.19 12.02
N ASN A 66 7.36 -3.48 13.08
CA ASN A 66 7.67 -2.06 13.01
C ASN A 66 9.03 -1.83 12.34
N ALA A 67 10.03 -2.64 12.70
CA ALA A 67 11.33 -2.62 12.03
C ALA A 67 11.19 -2.94 10.54
N ALA A 68 10.41 -3.97 10.20
CA ALA A 68 10.13 -4.32 8.82
C ALA A 68 9.38 -3.20 8.07
N ALA A 69 8.37 -2.58 8.67
CA ALA A 69 7.69 -1.44 8.08
C ALA A 69 8.63 -0.25 7.84
N ALA A 70 9.53 0.05 8.78
CA ALA A 70 10.51 1.11 8.64
C ALA A 70 11.52 0.82 7.51
N MET A 71 11.95 -0.43 7.36
CA MET A 71 12.79 -0.88 6.24
C MET A 71 12.09 -0.67 4.89
N LEU A 72 10.82 -1.10 4.77
CA LEU A 72 10.05 -0.90 3.54
C LEU A 72 9.79 0.59 3.24
N LEU A 73 9.63 1.44 4.25
CA LEU A 73 9.46 2.87 4.02
C LEU A 73 10.74 3.50 3.45
N LYS A 74 11.93 3.05 3.92
CA LYS A 74 13.21 3.51 3.39
C LYS A 74 13.42 3.12 1.93
N SER A 75 12.90 1.97 1.47
CA SER A 75 13.07 1.55 0.07
C SER A 75 12.40 2.48 -0.95
N PHE A 76 11.45 3.30 -0.54
CA PHE A 76 10.83 4.30 -1.43
C PHE A 76 11.70 5.56 -1.64
N GLY A 77 12.69 5.81 -0.77
CA GLY A 77 13.54 7.01 -0.79
C GLY A 77 14.76 6.95 -1.71
N SER A 78 14.93 5.87 -2.49
CA SER A 78 16.13 5.66 -3.34
C SER A 78 15.90 5.85 -4.84
N ALA A 79 14.72 6.28 -5.28
CA ALA A 79 14.52 6.65 -6.68
C ALA A 79 15.05 8.08 -6.93
N LYS A 80 16.28 8.17 -7.42
CA LYS A 80 16.77 9.34 -8.18
C LYS A 80 16.42 9.17 -9.65
#